data_AF-H1PW53-F1
#
_entry.id   AF-H1PW53-F1
#
_cell.length_a   1.000
_cell.length_b   1.000
_cell.length_c   1.000
_cell.angle_alpha   90.00
_cell.angle_beta   90.00
_cell.angle_gamma   90.00
#
_symmetry.space_group_name_H-M   'P 1'
#
loop_
_entity.id
_entity.type
_entity.pdbx_description
1 polymer ?
#
loop_
_entity_poly.entity_id
_entity_poly.type
_entity_poly.pdbx_seq_one_letter_code
_entity_poly.pdbx_strand_id
1 'polypeptide(L)'
;MKKSLLIILAVLSINLYGETVYRVAVKDLKMEELAGTYSTEKISNSLKGYRNKKEDLNEQAAKAVLVDLGALSVEDLNSGKNIDEKLGNFVTDYINTQENYIGNVSDKNLIERLNNKWNKGKVIEDSSLNSALNKALQKGLTTGYNIKDRKEYANFDKNLTVSYGHSDMIHASQIIGLLKSEGIDAKVQLELKTSAFIYLPEWGKPGYTHTKMSDGTIIAHPLEYDLKLQFENKKDKEKFFELIDKYAKKDSEDEKGLLYESWWQPFIQTEKTERYEMLIDNIASDSKYDAHILTLPEKSKALVEELKKNKNIKVTTKEVWVNPAFYRFMLGEYK
;
A
#
# COMPACT_ATOMS: atom_id res chain seq x y z
N MET A 1 -10.00 22.68 12.90
CA MET A 1 -10.47 23.29 11.63
C MET A 1 -9.42 23.02 10.56
N LYS A 2 -9.49 21.85 9.92
CA LYS A 2 -8.62 21.50 8.80
C LYS A 2 -9.24 22.12 7.55
N LYS A 3 -8.50 23.02 6.90
CA LYS A 3 -8.81 23.45 5.54
C LYS A 3 -8.67 22.21 4.66
N SER A 4 -9.77 21.53 4.36
CA SER A 4 -9.85 20.68 3.19
C SER A 4 -9.58 21.59 2.00
N LEU A 5 -8.38 21.50 1.42
CA LEU A 5 -8.21 21.89 0.04
C LEU A 5 -9.11 20.95 -0.74
N LEU A 6 -10.32 21.40 -1.07
CA LEU A 6 -10.99 20.92 -2.26
C LEU A 6 -10.01 21.24 -3.40
N ILE A 7 -9.26 20.25 -3.83
CA ILE A 7 -8.77 20.25 -5.21
C ILE A 7 -10.06 20.14 -6.01
N ILE A 8 -10.48 21.28 -6.54
CA ILE A 8 -11.55 21.36 -7.53
C ILE A 8 -11.12 20.41 -8.63
N LEU A 9 -11.84 19.30 -8.77
CA LEU A 9 -11.84 18.50 -9.99
C LEU A 9 -12.22 19.47 -11.10
N ALA A 10 -11.24 19.95 -11.86
CA ALA A 10 -11.49 20.43 -13.20
C ALA A 10 -11.83 19.18 -14.02
N VAL A 11 -13.06 18.70 -13.87
CA VAL A 11 -13.69 17.86 -14.89
C VAL A 11 -13.50 18.62 -16.19
N LEU A 12 -12.83 17.99 -17.16
CA LEU A 12 -12.59 18.49 -18.50
C LEU A 12 -13.78 19.32 -19.00
N SER A 13 -13.72 20.64 -18.79
CA SER A 13 -14.63 21.59 -19.39
C SER A 13 -14.07 21.84 -20.78
N ILE A 14 -14.57 21.05 -21.72
CA ILE A 14 -14.29 21.19 -23.14
C ILE A 14 -14.69 22.60 -23.61
N ASN A 15 -13.81 23.17 -24.43
CA ASN A 15 -13.99 24.24 -25.41
C ASN A 15 -14.15 25.69 -24.93
N LEU A 16 -13.00 26.38 -24.84
CA LEU A 16 -12.92 27.76 -25.35
C LEU A 16 -11.76 28.02 -26.35
N TYR A 17 -10.90 27.04 -26.64
CA TYR A 17 -9.74 27.24 -27.53
C TYR A 17 -9.35 26.05 -28.43
N GLY A 18 -10.28 25.17 -28.87
CA GLY A 18 -9.96 24.14 -29.88
C GLY A 18 -8.79 23.20 -29.55
N GLU A 19 -8.37 23.11 -28.29
CA GLU A 19 -7.32 22.20 -27.82
C GLU A 19 -7.91 20.79 -27.69
N THR A 20 -7.18 19.81 -28.23
CA THR A 20 -7.53 18.39 -28.14
C THR A 20 -7.19 17.84 -26.76
N VAL A 21 -7.80 16.71 -26.39
CA VAL A 21 -7.51 16.01 -25.12
C VAL A 21 -6.01 15.69 -24.96
N TYR A 22 -5.31 15.39 -26.06
CA TYR A 22 -3.88 15.09 -26.05
C TYR A 22 -3.04 16.32 -25.69
N ARG A 23 -3.37 17.48 -26.27
CA ARG A 23 -2.66 18.74 -25.98
C ARG A 23 -2.93 19.21 -24.56
N VAL A 24 -4.17 19.05 -24.07
CA VAL A 24 -4.52 19.33 -22.67
C VAL A 24 -3.71 18.44 -21.72
N ALA A 25 -3.63 17.12 -21.99
CA ALA A 25 -2.85 16.21 -21.15
C ALA A 25 -1.37 16.57 -21.11
N VAL A 26 -0.75 16.90 -22.26
CA VAL A 26 0.65 17.34 -22.33
C VAL A 26 0.89 18.61 -21.50
N LYS A 27 -0.05 19.55 -21.54
CA LYS A 27 0.00 20.79 -20.75
C LYS A 27 -0.15 20.53 -19.25
N ASP A 28 -1.09 19.69 -18.85
CA ASP A 28 -1.29 19.33 -17.44
C ASP A 28 -0.08 18.58 -16.87
N LEU A 29 0.60 17.78 -17.70
CA LEU A 29 1.87 17.13 -17.38
C LEU A 29 3.07 18.09 -17.38
N LYS A 30 2.90 19.34 -17.84
CA LYS A 30 3.97 20.33 -18.06
C LYS A 30 5.06 19.83 -19.01
N MET A 31 4.64 19.22 -20.12
CA MET A 31 5.50 18.63 -21.15
C MET A 31 5.45 19.38 -22.48
N GLU A 32 4.96 20.62 -22.49
CA GLU A 32 4.81 21.41 -23.73
C GLU A 32 6.16 21.69 -24.39
N GLU A 33 7.18 22.07 -23.61
CA GLU A 33 8.54 22.28 -24.11
C GLU A 33 9.15 20.99 -24.65
N LEU A 34 8.88 19.86 -23.98
CA LEU A 34 9.30 18.53 -24.46
C LEU A 34 8.63 18.22 -25.80
N ALA A 35 7.32 18.43 -25.94
CA ALA A 35 6.62 18.27 -27.21
C ALA A 35 7.21 19.15 -28.31
N GLY A 36 7.60 20.39 -27.97
CA GLY A 36 8.30 21.30 -28.89
C GLY A 36 9.66 20.78 -29.40
N THR A 37 10.27 19.78 -28.76
CA THR A 37 11.51 19.13 -29.23
C THR A 37 11.29 18.01 -30.25
N TYR A 38 10.05 17.59 -30.50
CA TYR A 38 9.76 16.44 -31.36
C TYR A 38 9.86 16.81 -32.84
N SER A 39 10.98 16.45 -33.47
CA SER A 39 11.13 16.52 -34.92
C SER A 39 10.17 15.56 -35.63
N THR A 40 9.89 15.80 -36.91
CA THR A 40 9.06 14.91 -37.74
C THR A 40 9.55 13.46 -37.73
N GLU A 41 10.87 13.25 -37.70
CA GLU A 41 11.46 11.91 -37.59
C GLU A 41 11.15 11.26 -36.25
N LYS A 42 11.31 12.00 -35.13
CA LYS A 42 10.99 11.48 -33.79
C LYS A 42 9.50 11.14 -33.67
N ILE A 43 8.61 12.03 -34.14
CA ILE A 43 7.16 11.78 -34.21
C ILE A 43 6.88 10.50 -34.98
N SER A 44 7.47 10.33 -36.16
CA SER A 44 7.24 9.14 -37.00
C SER A 44 7.71 7.85 -36.32
N ASN A 45 8.78 7.91 -35.51
CA ASN A 45 9.29 6.76 -34.78
C ASN A 45 8.39 6.40 -33.60
N SER A 46 7.99 7.38 -32.77
CA SER A 46 7.10 7.17 -31.63
C SER A 46 5.71 6.71 -32.07
N LEU A 47 5.19 7.25 -33.18
CA LEU A 47 3.86 6.91 -33.73
C LEU A 47 3.91 5.85 -34.83
N LYS A 48 4.92 4.97 -34.83
CA LYS A 48 5.03 3.90 -35.83
C LYS A 48 3.79 2.99 -35.79
N GLY A 49 3.04 2.95 -36.89
CA GLY A 49 1.79 2.18 -37.01
C GLY A 49 0.51 2.98 -36.75
N TYR A 50 0.62 4.28 -36.43
CA TYR A 50 -0.52 5.17 -36.31
C TYR A 50 -1.15 5.49 -37.68
N ARG A 51 -2.48 5.38 -37.78
CA ARG A 51 -3.20 5.39 -39.06
C ARG A 51 -3.65 6.79 -39.50
N ASN A 52 -3.80 7.75 -38.59
CA ASN A 52 -4.31 9.08 -38.93
C ASN A 52 -3.22 10.15 -39.01
N LYS A 53 -2.52 10.23 -40.14
CA LYS A 53 -1.42 11.19 -40.35
C LYS A 53 -1.84 12.57 -40.87
N LYS A 54 -3.15 12.85 -40.96
CA LYS A 54 -3.66 14.14 -41.49
C LYS A 54 -3.68 15.27 -40.45
N GLU A 55 -3.33 14.95 -39.22
CA GLU A 55 -3.28 15.87 -38.09
C GLU A 55 -2.09 16.82 -38.22
N ASP A 56 -2.17 18.02 -37.65
CA ASP A 56 -1.04 18.94 -37.65
C ASP A 56 0.12 18.43 -36.78
N LEU A 57 1.31 18.99 -36.98
CA LEU A 57 2.53 18.52 -36.31
C LEU A 57 2.48 18.69 -34.79
N ASN A 58 1.77 19.69 -34.26
CA ASN A 58 1.69 19.90 -32.82
C ASN A 58 0.80 18.84 -32.17
N GLU A 59 -0.30 18.47 -32.84
CA GLU A 59 -1.15 17.37 -32.41
C GLU A 59 -0.40 16.03 -32.43
N GLN A 60 0.34 15.75 -33.50
CA GLN A 60 1.16 14.54 -33.60
C GLN A 60 2.29 14.52 -32.57
N ALA A 61 2.92 15.67 -32.28
CA ALA A 61 3.94 15.79 -31.24
C ALA A 61 3.36 15.49 -29.85
N ALA A 62 2.17 15.99 -29.54
CA ALA A 62 1.51 15.70 -28.27
C ALA A 62 1.24 14.20 -28.10
N LYS A 63 0.70 13.54 -29.13
CA LYS A 63 0.49 12.08 -29.13
C LYS A 63 1.80 11.30 -28.99
N ALA A 64 2.85 11.72 -29.70
CA ALA A 64 4.16 11.09 -29.64
C ALA A 64 4.75 11.16 -28.22
N VAL A 65 4.68 12.32 -27.56
CA VAL A 65 5.08 12.47 -26.15
C VAL A 65 4.30 11.53 -25.25
N LEU A 66 2.97 11.50 -25.37
CA LEU A 66 2.11 10.65 -24.54
C LEU A 66 2.38 9.16 -24.75
N VAL A 67 2.71 8.75 -25.98
CA VAL A 67 3.13 7.37 -26.28
C VAL A 67 4.49 7.04 -25.67
N ASP A 68 5.48 7.93 -25.82
CA ASP A 68 6.82 7.72 -25.26
C ASP A 68 6.83 7.73 -23.73
N LEU A 69 5.92 8.50 -23.10
CA LEU A 69 5.70 8.49 -21.65
C LEU A 69 4.91 7.26 -21.17
N GLY A 70 4.36 6.47 -22.09
CA GLY A 70 3.55 5.28 -21.76
C GLY A 70 2.12 5.60 -21.32
N ALA A 71 1.65 6.84 -21.47
CA ALA A 71 0.27 7.22 -21.15
C ALA A 71 -0.74 6.57 -22.10
N LEU A 72 -0.32 6.33 -23.35
CA LEU A 72 -1.10 5.65 -24.37
C LEU A 72 -0.20 4.75 -25.21
N SER A 73 -0.77 3.72 -25.82
CA SER A 73 -0.13 2.98 -26.92
C SER A 73 -0.59 3.51 -28.28
N VAL A 74 0.13 3.18 -29.35
CA VAL A 74 -0.33 3.45 -30.72
C VAL A 74 -1.66 2.74 -31.03
N GLU A 75 -1.90 1.58 -30.41
CA GLU A 75 -3.18 0.86 -30.55
C GLU A 75 -4.32 1.60 -29.87
N ASP A 76 -4.07 2.23 -28.72
CA ASP A 76 -5.05 3.11 -28.08
C ASP A 76 -5.44 4.27 -29.00
N LEU A 77 -4.44 4.93 -29.60
CA LEU A 77 -4.67 6.00 -30.56
C LEU A 77 -5.45 5.55 -31.80
N ASN A 78 -5.16 4.35 -32.33
CA ASN A 78 -5.86 3.80 -33.49
C ASN A 78 -7.30 3.37 -33.16
N SER A 79 -7.54 2.86 -31.95
CA SER A 79 -8.87 2.40 -31.52
C SER A 79 -9.77 3.55 -31.04
N GLY A 80 -9.17 4.62 -30.50
CA GLY A 80 -9.86 5.78 -29.92
C GLY A 80 -10.68 5.46 -28.66
N LYS A 81 -10.58 4.25 -28.09
CA LYS A 81 -11.39 3.84 -26.95
C LYS A 81 -10.81 4.35 -25.64
N ASN A 82 -11.67 4.94 -24.81
CA ASN A 82 -11.39 5.37 -23.44
C ASN A 82 -10.17 6.32 -23.32
N ILE A 83 -9.89 7.12 -24.35
CA ILE A 83 -8.73 8.03 -24.36
C ILE A 83 -8.81 9.03 -23.20
N ASP A 84 -9.98 9.67 -23.01
CA ASP A 84 -10.16 10.67 -21.95
C ASP A 84 -9.92 10.07 -20.55
N GLU A 85 -10.42 8.86 -20.30
CA GLU A 85 -10.25 8.15 -19.04
C GLU A 85 -8.78 7.76 -18.82
N LYS A 86 -8.14 7.16 -19.83
CA LYS A 86 -6.71 6.77 -19.75
C LYS A 86 -5.81 7.95 -19.49
N LEU A 87 -6.00 9.04 -20.22
CA LEU A 87 -5.21 10.26 -20.05
C LEU A 87 -5.53 10.93 -18.71
N GLY A 88 -6.79 11.03 -18.32
CA GLY A 88 -7.20 11.60 -17.03
C GLY A 88 -6.56 10.85 -15.85
N ASN A 89 -6.57 9.51 -15.89
CA ASN A 89 -5.95 8.68 -14.87
C ASN A 89 -4.42 8.85 -14.86
N PHE A 90 -3.79 8.81 -16.04
CA PHE A 90 -2.34 8.99 -16.16
C PHE A 90 -1.89 10.36 -15.64
N VAL A 91 -2.56 11.44 -16.06
CA VAL A 91 -2.24 12.81 -15.61
C VAL A 91 -2.40 12.92 -14.11
N THR A 92 -3.52 12.43 -13.56
CA THR A 92 -3.80 12.46 -12.12
C THR A 92 -2.70 11.75 -11.35
N ASP A 93 -2.32 10.55 -11.76
CA ASP A 93 -1.27 9.77 -11.10
C ASP A 93 0.11 10.41 -11.24
N TYR A 94 0.44 10.93 -12.42
CA TYR A 94 1.74 11.54 -12.71
C TYR A 94 2.02 12.77 -11.85
N ILE A 95 1.00 13.61 -11.60
CA ILE A 95 1.14 14.84 -10.81
C ILE A 95 0.86 14.65 -9.32
N ASN A 96 0.39 13.46 -8.91
CA ASN A 96 0.02 13.21 -7.52
C ASN A 96 1.26 13.14 -6.62
N THR A 97 1.40 14.13 -5.74
CA THR A 97 2.47 14.19 -4.74
C THR A 97 2.00 13.85 -3.32
N GLN A 98 0.72 13.47 -3.16
CA GLN A 98 0.13 13.15 -1.86
C GLN A 98 0.28 11.68 -1.48
N GLU A 99 0.34 10.79 -2.47
CA GLU A 99 0.59 9.36 -2.28
C GLU A 99 2.09 9.06 -2.14
N ASN A 100 2.43 8.21 -1.18
CA ASN A 100 3.77 7.66 -1.03
C ASN A 100 3.79 6.24 -1.60
N TYR A 101 3.96 6.08 -2.91
CA TYR A 101 4.10 4.76 -3.53
C TYR A 101 5.43 4.58 -4.22
N ILE A 102 5.89 3.33 -4.27
CA ILE A 102 7.20 2.95 -4.81
C ILE A 102 7.13 2.68 -6.31
N GLY A 103 5.96 2.24 -6.78
CA GLY A 103 5.69 1.93 -8.18
C GLY A 103 4.44 1.09 -8.34
N ASN A 104 4.16 0.72 -9.58
CA ASN A 104 3.09 -0.21 -9.95
C ASN A 104 3.63 -1.64 -10.08
N VAL A 105 2.77 -2.65 -9.97
CA VAL A 105 3.15 -4.06 -10.18
C VAL A 105 3.77 -4.29 -11.56
N SER A 106 3.32 -3.56 -12.58
CA SER A 106 3.84 -3.61 -13.93
C SER A 106 5.28 -3.09 -14.05
N ASP A 107 5.72 -2.21 -13.15
CA ASP A 107 7.06 -1.60 -13.17
C ASP A 107 8.15 -2.68 -13.15
N LYS A 108 9.03 -2.63 -14.15
CA LYS A 108 10.17 -3.56 -14.28
C LYS A 108 11.05 -3.64 -13.02
N ASN A 109 11.24 -2.50 -12.34
CA ASN A 109 12.18 -2.38 -11.23
C ASN A 109 11.47 -2.30 -9.85
N LEU A 110 10.17 -2.59 -9.75
CA LEU A 110 9.46 -2.51 -8.46
C LEU A 110 10.11 -3.36 -7.37
N ILE A 111 10.42 -4.63 -7.67
CA ILE A 111 11.02 -5.57 -6.71
C ILE A 111 12.38 -5.06 -6.20
N GLU A 112 13.19 -4.46 -7.07
CA GLU A 112 14.48 -3.86 -6.69
C GLU A 112 14.27 -2.69 -5.72
N ARG A 113 13.31 -1.79 -5.99
CA ARG A 113 13.00 -0.66 -5.11
C ARG A 113 12.45 -1.13 -3.75
N LEU A 114 11.61 -2.16 -3.73
CA LEU A 114 11.11 -2.78 -2.49
C LEU A 114 12.25 -3.33 -1.63
N ASN A 115 13.16 -4.09 -2.23
CA ASN A 115 14.33 -4.64 -1.53
C ASN A 115 15.25 -3.53 -1.02
N ASN A 116 15.48 -2.48 -1.80
CA ASN A 116 16.27 -1.33 -1.35
C ASN A 116 15.66 -0.61 -0.15
N LYS A 117 14.33 -0.47 -0.12
CA LYS A 117 13.63 0.11 1.02
C LYS A 117 13.76 -0.77 2.27
N TRP A 118 13.53 -2.08 2.11
CA TRP A 118 13.70 -3.05 3.19
C TRP A 118 15.12 -3.05 3.78
N ASN A 119 16.15 -3.09 2.92
CA ASN A 119 17.55 -3.15 3.34
C ASN A 119 18.02 -1.90 4.12
N LYS A 120 17.33 -0.77 3.95
CA LYS A 120 17.58 0.47 4.69
C LYS A 120 16.70 0.60 5.95
N GLY A 121 15.72 -0.31 6.09
CA GLY A 121 14.79 -0.37 7.21
C GLY A 121 15.48 -0.65 8.54
N LYS A 122 14.92 -0.09 9.61
CA LYS A 122 15.41 -0.27 10.97
C LYS A 122 14.24 -0.39 11.93
N VAL A 123 14.47 -1.15 13.00
CA VAL A 123 13.57 -1.21 14.15
C VAL A 123 13.44 0.17 14.79
N ILE A 124 12.24 0.51 15.25
CA ILE A 124 11.91 1.74 15.96
C ILE A 124 12.10 1.48 17.45
N GLU A 125 13.31 1.76 17.95
CA GLU A 125 13.71 1.44 19.33
C GLU A 125 13.28 2.54 20.34
N ASP A 126 13.36 3.82 19.94
CA ASP A 126 13.21 4.97 20.82
C ASP A 126 11.92 5.77 20.58
N SER A 127 10.77 5.09 20.59
CA SER A 127 9.47 5.80 20.61
C SER A 127 9.01 6.08 22.03
N SER A 128 8.44 7.27 22.23
CA SER A 128 7.73 7.65 23.46
C SER A 128 6.51 6.76 23.75
N LEU A 129 6.07 5.99 22.76
CA LEU A 129 4.96 5.03 22.85
C LEU A 129 5.35 3.75 23.58
N ASN A 130 6.62 3.31 23.48
CA ASN A 130 7.07 1.96 23.88
C ASN A 130 6.73 1.63 25.33
N SER A 131 6.97 2.56 26.27
CA SER A 131 6.72 2.31 27.69
C SER A 131 5.24 2.03 27.99
N ALA A 132 4.33 2.81 27.40
CA ALA A 132 2.89 2.64 27.62
C ALA A 132 2.38 1.36 26.96
N LEU A 133 2.86 1.05 25.74
CA LEU A 133 2.47 -0.13 25.00
C LEU A 133 3.01 -1.43 25.62
N ASN A 134 4.28 -1.47 26.03
CA ASN A 134 4.87 -2.61 26.73
C ASN A 134 4.13 -2.91 28.04
N LYS A 135 3.70 -1.87 28.77
CA LYS A 135 2.89 -2.03 29.97
C LYS A 135 1.50 -2.59 29.67
N ALA A 136 0.86 -2.15 28.58
CA ALA A 136 -0.43 -2.70 28.16
C ALA A 136 -0.31 -4.19 27.75
N LEU A 137 0.77 -4.54 27.05
CA LEU A 137 1.12 -5.90 26.67
C LEU A 137 1.35 -6.78 27.92
N GLN A 138 2.16 -6.32 28.87
CA GLN A 138 2.43 -7.00 30.15
C GLN A 138 1.15 -7.26 30.96
N LYS A 139 0.16 -6.36 30.87
CA LYS A 139 -1.15 -6.51 31.51
C LYS A 139 -2.12 -7.44 30.77
N GLY A 140 -1.72 -7.99 29.63
CA GLY A 140 -2.57 -8.83 28.79
C GLY A 140 -3.74 -8.07 28.13
N LEU A 141 -3.65 -6.74 28.01
CA LEU A 141 -4.69 -5.93 27.35
C LEU A 141 -4.62 -6.02 25.81
N THR A 142 -3.48 -6.47 25.29
CA THR A 142 -3.25 -6.78 23.89
C THR A 142 -2.29 -7.97 23.78
N THR A 143 -2.26 -8.63 22.62
CA THR A 143 -1.29 -9.68 22.28
C THR A 143 -0.06 -9.15 21.55
N GLY A 144 -0.16 -7.93 21.01
CA GLY A 144 0.94 -7.26 20.31
C GLY A 144 0.57 -5.87 19.82
N TYR A 145 1.52 -5.20 19.18
CA TYR A 145 1.32 -3.90 18.54
C TYR A 145 2.33 -3.67 17.42
N ASN A 146 2.01 -2.76 16.49
CA ASN A 146 2.90 -2.39 15.38
C ASN A 146 3.15 -0.89 15.37
N ILE A 147 4.41 -0.45 15.46
CA ILE A 147 4.79 0.96 15.36
C ILE A 147 5.24 1.29 13.94
N LYS A 148 4.76 2.41 13.40
CA LYS A 148 5.08 2.91 12.06
C LYS A 148 5.39 4.41 12.08
N ASP A 149 6.26 4.84 11.16
CA ASP A 149 6.45 6.27 10.88
C ASP A 149 5.32 6.78 9.99
N ARG A 150 4.57 7.78 10.45
CA ARG A 150 3.46 8.35 9.69
C ARG A 150 3.87 8.92 8.34
N LYS A 151 5.12 9.34 8.18
CA LYS A 151 5.63 9.86 6.91
C LYS A 151 5.66 8.81 5.81
N GLU A 152 5.69 7.53 6.18
CA GLU A 152 5.77 6.40 5.24
C GLU A 152 4.41 5.92 4.75
N TYR A 153 3.31 6.42 5.33
CA TYR A 153 1.96 6.00 4.97
C TYR A 153 1.67 6.19 3.49
N ALA A 154 1.12 5.17 2.86
CA ALA A 154 0.88 5.17 1.42
C ALA A 154 -0.05 6.30 0.96
N ASN A 155 -0.99 6.72 1.83
CA ASN A 155 -2.05 7.71 1.54
C ASN A 155 -2.96 7.35 0.35
N PHE A 156 -3.06 6.05 0.07
CA PHE A 156 -3.95 5.48 -0.92
C PHE A 156 -5.45 5.65 -0.61
N ASP A 157 -6.30 5.50 -1.63
CA ASP A 157 -7.74 5.33 -1.50
C ASP A 157 -8.04 4.07 -0.69
N LYS A 158 -8.58 4.29 0.50
CA LYS A 158 -8.86 3.25 1.49
C LYS A 158 -9.85 2.19 0.97
N ASN A 159 -10.79 2.57 0.10
CA ASN A 159 -11.78 1.62 -0.42
C ASN A 159 -11.15 0.57 -1.34
N LEU A 160 -10.11 0.98 -2.06
CA LEU A 160 -9.37 0.16 -3.01
C LEU A 160 -8.07 -0.40 -2.43
N THR A 161 -7.79 -0.14 -1.14
CA THR A 161 -6.52 -0.52 -0.50
C THR A 161 -6.64 -1.78 0.33
N VAL A 162 -5.59 -2.59 0.27
CA VAL A 162 -5.32 -3.69 1.18
C VAL A 162 -3.96 -3.47 1.86
N SER A 163 -3.88 -3.88 3.13
CA SER A 163 -2.64 -4.00 3.89
C SER A 163 -2.35 -5.49 4.06
N TYR A 164 -1.24 -5.98 3.52
CA TYR A 164 -0.79 -7.35 3.71
C TYR A 164 0.49 -7.36 4.57
N GLY A 165 0.43 -7.91 5.77
CA GLY A 165 1.56 -7.89 6.70
C GLY A 165 2.40 -9.15 6.62
N HIS A 166 3.72 -8.98 6.58
CA HIS A 166 4.69 -10.08 6.60
C HIS A 166 6.08 -9.55 6.98
N SER A 167 7.07 -10.44 7.08
CA SER A 167 8.46 -10.11 7.44
C SER A 167 9.51 -10.63 6.44
N ASP A 168 9.09 -11.14 5.28
CA ASP A 168 9.98 -11.82 4.33
C ASP A 168 9.88 -11.18 2.94
N MET A 169 11.02 -10.76 2.39
CA MET A 169 11.06 -10.04 1.10
C MET A 169 11.02 -10.96 -0.12
N ILE A 170 11.37 -12.25 0.02
CA ILE A 170 11.15 -13.23 -1.04
C ILE A 170 9.64 -13.45 -1.18
N HIS A 171 8.92 -13.56 -0.07
CA HIS A 171 7.45 -13.62 -0.07
C HIS A 171 6.83 -12.39 -0.75
N ALA A 172 7.22 -11.17 -0.36
CA ALA A 172 6.74 -9.94 -1.02
C ALA A 172 7.01 -9.96 -2.54
N SER A 173 8.21 -10.37 -2.95
CA SER A 173 8.59 -10.44 -4.36
C SER A 173 7.72 -11.43 -5.13
N GLN A 174 7.37 -12.56 -4.52
CA GLN A 174 6.47 -13.54 -5.12
C GLN A 174 5.01 -13.06 -5.18
N ILE A 175 4.53 -12.30 -4.20
CA ILE A 175 3.23 -11.63 -4.28
C ILE A 175 3.17 -10.68 -5.49
N ILE A 176 4.21 -9.86 -5.70
CA ILE A 176 4.29 -8.98 -6.88
C ILE A 176 4.30 -9.80 -8.18
N GLY A 177 5.07 -10.90 -8.22
CA GLY A 177 5.09 -11.81 -9.36
C GLY A 177 3.72 -12.44 -9.66
N LEU A 178 3.00 -12.86 -8.62
CA LEU A 178 1.68 -13.46 -8.70
C LEU A 178 0.64 -12.46 -9.25
N LEU A 179 0.61 -11.23 -8.71
CA LEU A 179 -0.27 -10.17 -9.21
C LEU A 179 0.00 -9.89 -10.70
N LYS A 180 1.29 -9.83 -11.08
CA LYS A 180 1.70 -9.62 -12.47
C LYS A 180 1.25 -10.75 -13.41
N SER A 181 1.38 -12.01 -12.98
CA SER A 181 0.90 -13.15 -13.79
C SER A 181 -0.62 -13.19 -13.94
N GLU A 182 -1.34 -12.60 -12.98
CA GLU A 182 -2.80 -12.54 -12.95
C GLU A 182 -3.38 -11.30 -13.64
N GLY A 183 -2.51 -10.46 -14.24
CA GLY A 183 -2.90 -9.25 -14.95
C GLY A 183 -3.37 -8.11 -14.02
N ILE A 184 -2.99 -8.13 -12.74
CA ILE A 184 -3.39 -7.13 -11.75
C ILE A 184 -2.27 -6.11 -11.59
N ASP A 185 -2.55 -4.84 -11.92
CA ASP A 185 -1.59 -3.75 -11.81
C ASP A 185 -1.90 -2.78 -10.66
N ALA A 186 -1.64 -3.21 -9.43
CA ALA A 186 -1.88 -2.38 -8.24
C ALA A 186 -0.73 -1.38 -8.01
N LYS A 187 -1.03 -0.21 -7.43
CA LYS A 187 -0.01 0.66 -6.84
C LYS A 187 0.53 -0.01 -5.58
N VAL A 188 1.85 0.08 -5.37
CA VAL A 188 2.54 -0.63 -4.28
C VAL A 188 3.32 0.34 -3.41
N GLN A 189 3.14 0.21 -2.10
CA GLN A 189 3.98 0.82 -1.08
C GLN A 189 4.40 -0.22 -0.04
N LEU A 190 5.61 -0.09 0.49
CA LEU A 190 6.10 -0.89 1.60
C LEU A 190 6.18 0.00 2.85
N GLU A 191 5.23 -0.17 3.76
CA GLU A 191 5.23 0.51 5.06
C GLU A 191 6.00 -0.35 6.07
N LEU A 192 7.25 0.03 6.36
CA LEU A 192 8.03 -0.67 7.38
C LEU A 192 7.42 -0.44 8.76
N LYS A 193 7.39 -1.49 9.57
CA LYS A 193 6.84 -1.47 10.93
C LYS A 193 7.75 -2.22 11.89
N THR A 194 7.74 -1.79 13.14
CA THR A 194 8.27 -2.58 14.25
C THR A 194 7.11 -3.23 14.96
N SER A 195 7.03 -4.56 14.84
CA SER A 195 6.04 -5.34 15.57
C SER A 195 6.56 -5.62 16.96
N ALA A 196 5.67 -5.81 17.93
CA ALA A 196 6.04 -6.15 19.29
C ALA A 196 5.08 -7.17 19.88
N PHE A 197 5.64 -8.20 20.53
CA PHE A 197 4.89 -9.26 21.18
C PHE A 197 5.68 -9.90 22.32
N ILE A 198 4.98 -10.60 23.21
CA ILE A 198 5.62 -11.36 24.29
C ILE A 198 6.38 -12.54 23.68
N TYR A 199 7.69 -12.57 23.88
CA TYR A 199 8.54 -13.67 23.47
C TYR A 199 8.61 -14.71 24.58
N LEU A 200 8.26 -15.95 24.25
CA LEU A 200 8.23 -17.04 25.21
C LEU A 200 9.61 -17.73 25.28
N PRO A 201 10.20 -17.93 26.47
CA PRO A 201 11.54 -18.52 26.62
C PRO A 201 11.72 -19.89 25.97
N GLU A 202 10.65 -20.68 25.86
CA GLU A 202 10.64 -21.99 25.19
C GLU A 202 10.93 -21.92 23.69
N TRP A 203 10.81 -20.75 23.07
CA TRP A 203 11.20 -20.52 21.67
C TRP A 203 12.72 -20.36 21.48
N GLY A 204 13.48 -20.40 22.58
CA GLY A 204 14.93 -20.29 22.58
C GLY A 204 15.42 -18.88 22.84
N LYS A 205 16.58 -18.52 22.27
CA LYS A 205 17.13 -17.17 22.40
C LYS A 205 16.51 -16.28 21.31
N PRO A 206 15.94 -15.11 21.64
CA PRO A 206 15.36 -14.23 20.64
C PRO A 206 16.45 -13.75 19.67
N GLY A 207 16.22 -13.95 18.38
CA GLY A 207 17.06 -13.42 17.29
C GLY A 207 16.80 -11.94 16.96
N TYR A 208 15.92 -11.28 17.73
CA TYR A 208 15.45 -9.92 17.50
C TYR A 208 15.94 -8.96 18.59
N THR A 209 15.91 -7.66 18.28
CA THR A 209 15.91 -6.61 19.31
C THR A 209 14.78 -6.92 20.30
N HIS A 210 15.06 -6.82 21.60
CA HIS A 210 14.07 -7.14 22.62
C HIS A 210 14.23 -6.26 23.86
N THR A 211 13.14 -6.09 24.59
CA THR A 211 13.12 -5.44 25.91
C THR A 211 12.85 -6.50 26.97
N LYS A 212 13.66 -6.50 28.03
CA LYS A 212 13.38 -7.31 29.23
C LYS A 212 12.72 -6.43 30.28
N MET A 213 11.48 -6.78 30.65
CA MET A 213 10.71 -6.12 31.68
C MET A 213 11.22 -6.51 33.08
N SER A 214 10.85 -5.75 34.10
CA SER A 214 11.32 -5.95 35.49
C SER A 214 10.89 -7.30 36.10
N ASP A 215 9.76 -7.86 35.66
CA ASP A 215 9.26 -9.18 36.05
C ASP A 215 9.86 -10.33 35.23
N GLY A 216 10.78 -10.02 34.30
CA GLY A 216 11.42 -10.99 33.43
C GLY A 216 10.72 -11.24 32.11
N THR A 217 9.53 -10.66 31.87
CA THR A 217 8.85 -10.76 30.56
C THR A 217 9.76 -10.21 29.46
N ILE A 218 9.92 -10.96 28.38
CA ILE A 218 10.67 -10.54 27.19
C ILE A 218 9.67 -10.08 26.14
N ILE A 219 9.89 -8.87 25.61
CA ILE A 219 9.12 -8.32 24.50
C ILE A 219 10.05 -8.25 23.29
N ALA A 220 9.76 -9.02 22.24
CA ALA A 220 10.52 -8.99 20.99
C ALA A 220 10.04 -7.84 20.11
N HIS A 221 10.95 -7.26 19.32
CA HIS A 221 10.70 -6.13 18.42
C HIS A 221 11.23 -6.39 17.00
N PRO A 222 10.68 -7.36 16.25
CA PRO A 222 11.12 -7.60 14.87
C PRO A 222 10.77 -6.43 13.93
N LEU A 223 11.64 -6.26 12.92
CA LEU A 223 11.30 -5.47 11.74
C LEU A 223 10.37 -6.30 10.85
N GLU A 224 9.26 -5.71 10.46
CA GLU A 224 8.29 -6.28 9.53
C GLU A 224 7.83 -5.20 8.53
N TYR A 225 6.91 -5.56 7.65
CA TYR A 225 6.26 -4.61 6.76
C TYR A 225 4.76 -4.82 6.70
N ASP A 226 4.08 -3.78 6.25
CA ASP A 226 2.81 -3.89 5.56
C ASP A 226 3.01 -3.53 4.08
N LEU A 227 2.74 -4.50 3.21
CA LEU A 227 2.67 -4.31 1.77
C LEU A 227 1.29 -3.70 1.47
N LYS A 228 1.30 -2.41 1.15
CA LYS A 228 0.11 -1.64 0.81
C LYS A 228 -0.12 -1.76 -0.69
N LEU A 229 -1.31 -2.23 -1.05
CA LEU A 229 -1.73 -2.42 -2.43
C LEU A 229 -3.00 -1.62 -2.68
N GLN A 230 -2.95 -0.62 -3.57
CA GLN A 230 -4.16 0.04 -4.09
C GLN A 230 -4.48 -0.52 -5.46
N PHE A 231 -5.62 -1.21 -5.57
CA PHE A 231 -6.09 -1.81 -6.81
C PHE A 231 -6.83 -0.79 -7.67
N GLU A 232 -6.85 -1.01 -8.98
CA GLU A 232 -7.60 -0.16 -9.92
C GLU A 232 -9.11 -0.20 -9.62
N ASN A 233 -9.61 -1.37 -9.21
CA ASN A 233 -11.02 -1.59 -8.95
C ASN A 233 -11.25 -2.65 -7.85
N LYS A 234 -12.51 -2.76 -7.40
CA LYS A 234 -12.90 -3.72 -6.34
C LYS A 234 -12.74 -5.17 -6.76
N LYS A 235 -12.93 -5.50 -8.04
CA LYS A 235 -12.83 -6.87 -8.54
C LYS A 235 -11.39 -7.40 -8.42
N ASP A 236 -10.40 -6.57 -8.74
CA ASP A 236 -8.99 -6.96 -8.59
C ASP A 236 -8.58 -7.08 -7.11
N LYS A 237 -9.11 -6.19 -6.26
CA LYS A 237 -8.97 -6.30 -4.81
C LYS A 237 -9.55 -7.61 -4.27
N GLU A 238 -10.73 -8.02 -4.73
CA GLU A 238 -11.36 -9.28 -4.34
C GLU A 238 -10.59 -10.49 -4.88
N LYS A 239 -10.12 -10.42 -6.13
CA LYS A 239 -9.25 -11.45 -6.71
C LYS A 239 -7.96 -11.62 -5.91
N PHE A 240 -7.38 -10.54 -5.37
CA PHE A 240 -6.21 -10.64 -4.49
C PHE A 240 -6.50 -11.47 -3.23
N PHE A 241 -7.69 -11.34 -2.63
CA PHE A 241 -8.05 -12.15 -1.46
C PHE A 241 -8.08 -13.64 -1.79
N GLU A 242 -8.68 -14.01 -2.94
CA GLU A 242 -8.71 -15.39 -3.42
C GLU A 242 -7.30 -15.93 -3.69
N LEU A 243 -6.41 -15.10 -4.23
CA LEU A 243 -5.02 -15.46 -4.47
C LEU A 243 -4.25 -15.71 -3.17
N ILE A 244 -4.45 -14.90 -2.13
CA ILE A 244 -3.82 -15.12 -0.82
C ILE A 244 -4.33 -16.41 -0.19
N ASP A 245 -5.65 -16.63 -0.18
CA ASP A 245 -6.24 -17.86 0.37
C ASP A 245 -5.73 -19.12 -0.34
N LYS A 246 -5.48 -19.04 -1.66
CA LYS A 246 -5.02 -20.16 -2.47
C LYS A 246 -3.52 -20.42 -2.42
N TYR A 247 -2.71 -19.36 -2.39
CA TYR A 247 -1.27 -19.47 -2.61
C TYR A 247 -0.43 -19.02 -1.42
N ALA A 248 -0.97 -18.30 -0.44
CA ALA A 248 -0.19 -17.74 0.67
C ALA A 248 -0.70 -18.12 2.06
N LYS A 249 -1.80 -18.87 2.14
CA LYS A 249 -2.30 -19.47 3.38
C LYS A 249 -1.87 -20.94 3.46
N LYS A 250 -1.38 -21.33 4.64
CA LYS A 250 -0.96 -22.68 4.96
C LYS A 250 -2.03 -23.41 5.79
N ASP A 251 -2.34 -24.65 5.46
CA ASP A 251 -3.27 -25.55 6.15
C ASP A 251 -2.59 -26.86 6.62
N SER A 252 -1.36 -27.13 6.17
CA SER A 252 -0.53 -28.23 6.69
C SER A 252 0.96 -27.91 6.67
N GLU A 253 1.76 -28.54 7.53
CA GLU A 253 3.20 -28.25 7.67
C GLU A 253 3.99 -28.41 6.37
N ASP A 254 3.67 -29.44 5.59
CA ASP A 254 4.36 -29.82 4.35
C ASP A 254 3.57 -29.45 3.08
N GLU A 255 2.68 -28.47 3.18
CA GLU A 255 1.86 -28.05 2.05
C GLU A 255 2.70 -27.53 0.89
N LYS A 256 2.39 -28.02 -0.32
CA LYS A 256 3.12 -27.69 -1.54
C LYS A 256 2.31 -26.75 -2.42
N GLY A 257 3.02 -25.96 -3.23
CA GLY A 257 2.39 -25.02 -4.16
C GLY A 257 2.04 -23.67 -3.54
N LEU A 258 2.50 -23.41 -2.32
CA LEU A 258 2.39 -22.12 -1.66
C LEU A 258 3.59 -21.22 -1.97
N LEU A 259 3.40 -19.92 -1.75
CA LEU A 259 4.45 -18.93 -1.74
C LEU A 259 5.42 -19.19 -0.58
N TYR A 260 6.65 -18.76 -0.76
CA TYR A 260 7.73 -18.90 0.20
C TYR A 260 7.35 -18.33 1.56
N GLU A 261 7.62 -19.03 2.67
CA GLU A 261 7.29 -18.58 4.03
C GLU A 261 5.79 -18.27 4.28
N SER A 262 4.88 -18.92 3.56
CA SER A 262 3.43 -18.77 3.79
C SER A 262 3.02 -19.11 5.22
N TRP A 263 2.15 -18.28 5.80
CA TRP A 263 1.68 -18.42 7.18
C TRP A 263 0.36 -19.19 7.26
N TRP A 264 0.13 -19.81 8.43
CA TRP A 264 -1.16 -20.41 8.77
C TRP A 264 -2.28 -19.38 8.86
N GLN A 265 -1.93 -18.21 9.38
CA GLN A 265 -2.84 -17.09 9.59
C GLN A 265 -2.24 -15.87 8.90
N PRO A 266 -2.30 -15.78 7.55
CA PRO A 266 -1.82 -14.59 6.84
C PRO A 266 -2.58 -13.35 7.34
N PHE A 267 -1.91 -12.21 7.41
CA PHE A 267 -2.52 -10.98 7.90
C PHE A 267 -2.95 -10.09 6.73
N ILE A 268 -4.25 -9.94 6.55
CA ILE A 268 -4.85 -8.94 5.67
C ILE A 268 -5.67 -7.96 6.50
N GLN A 269 -5.51 -6.66 6.25
CA GLN A 269 -6.36 -5.60 6.78
C GLN A 269 -6.88 -4.70 5.66
N THR A 270 -8.17 -4.36 5.68
CA THR A 270 -8.82 -3.47 4.73
C THR A 270 -9.99 -2.70 5.37
N GLU A 271 -10.65 -1.84 4.60
CA GLU A 271 -11.96 -1.27 4.96
C GLU A 271 -13.07 -2.32 4.86
N LYS A 272 -14.30 -1.98 5.26
CA LYS A 272 -15.45 -2.88 5.25
C LYS A 272 -15.56 -3.68 3.95
N THR A 273 -15.38 -4.98 4.08
CA THR A 273 -15.31 -5.95 2.99
C THR A 273 -16.11 -7.18 3.38
N GLU A 274 -16.86 -7.75 2.44
CA GLU A 274 -17.67 -8.94 2.70
C GLU A 274 -16.76 -10.15 3.06
N ARG A 275 -17.25 -11.04 3.92
CA ARG A 275 -16.52 -12.22 4.43
C ARG A 275 -15.27 -11.92 5.26
N TYR A 276 -15.00 -10.65 5.54
CA TYR A 276 -13.96 -10.23 6.47
C TYR A 276 -14.58 -9.85 7.80
N GLU A 277 -13.81 -10.01 8.87
CA GLU A 277 -14.29 -9.83 10.24
C GLU A 277 -13.81 -8.49 10.80
N MET A 278 -14.67 -7.84 11.57
CA MET A 278 -14.38 -6.51 12.12
C MET A 278 -13.53 -6.61 13.38
N LEU A 279 -12.47 -5.81 13.44
CA LEU A 279 -11.68 -5.53 14.63
C LEU A 279 -11.62 -4.02 14.87
N ILE A 280 -11.19 -3.65 16.08
CA ILE A 280 -10.86 -2.27 16.39
C ILE A 280 -9.34 -2.09 16.33
N ASP A 281 -8.90 -1.18 15.46
CA ASP A 281 -7.54 -0.64 15.48
C ASP A 281 -7.48 0.54 16.46
N ASN A 282 -6.81 0.31 17.59
CA ASN A 282 -6.54 1.34 18.58
C ASN A 282 -5.22 2.01 18.21
N ILE A 283 -5.30 3.24 17.73
CA ILE A 283 -4.15 3.98 17.22
C ILE A 283 -3.64 4.90 18.33
N ALA A 284 -2.45 4.60 18.84
CA ALA A 284 -1.72 5.42 19.80
C ALA A 284 -0.62 6.21 19.09
N SER A 285 -0.66 7.53 19.19
CA SER A 285 0.17 8.43 18.39
C SER A 285 1.04 9.32 19.26
N ASP A 286 2.29 9.50 18.85
CA ASP A 286 3.16 10.58 19.31
C ASP A 286 3.39 11.64 18.19
N SER A 287 4.46 12.44 18.30
CA SER A 287 4.78 13.48 17.31
C SER A 287 5.22 12.94 15.95
N LYS A 288 5.72 11.70 15.89
CA LYS A 288 6.29 11.09 14.68
C LYS A 288 5.61 9.78 14.30
N TYR A 289 5.39 8.92 15.28
CA TYR A 289 4.96 7.54 15.10
C TYR A 289 3.49 7.35 15.47
N ASP A 290 2.90 6.35 14.84
CA ASP A 290 1.62 5.77 15.22
C ASP A 290 1.87 4.28 15.54
N ALA A 291 1.32 3.84 16.67
CA ALA A 291 1.24 2.44 17.04
C ALA A 291 -0.18 1.94 16.79
N HIS A 292 -0.30 0.84 16.06
CA HIS A 292 -1.54 0.15 15.74
C HIS A 292 -1.68 -1.06 16.65
N ILE A 293 -2.81 -1.13 17.36
CA ILE A 293 -3.12 -2.20 18.30
C ILE A 293 -4.48 -2.77 17.95
N LEU A 294 -4.49 -3.92 17.28
CA LEU A 294 -5.72 -4.61 16.91
C LEU A 294 -6.28 -5.35 18.11
N THR A 295 -7.58 -5.16 18.36
CA THR A 295 -8.31 -5.84 19.41
C THR A 295 -9.68 -6.27 18.93
N LEU A 296 -10.21 -7.35 19.52
CA LEU A 296 -11.65 -7.61 19.51
C LEU A 296 -12.40 -6.39 20.11
N PRO A 297 -13.61 -6.07 19.63
CA PRO A 297 -14.34 -4.87 20.05
C PRO A 297 -14.49 -4.72 21.57
N GLU A 298 -14.76 -5.82 22.28
CA GLU A 298 -14.95 -5.85 23.72
C GLU A 298 -13.66 -5.56 24.53
N LYS A 299 -12.48 -5.75 23.93
CA LYS A 299 -11.18 -5.50 24.57
C LYS A 299 -10.69 -4.06 24.37
N SER A 300 -11.19 -3.35 23.35
CA SER A 300 -10.72 -2.01 22.97
C SER A 300 -10.83 -0.99 24.12
N LYS A 301 -11.96 -0.96 24.84
CA LYS A 301 -12.20 0.06 25.87
C LYS A 301 -11.15 0.04 26.98
N ALA A 302 -10.85 -1.14 27.52
CA ALA A 302 -9.88 -1.29 28.61
C ALA A 302 -8.46 -0.87 28.17
N LEU A 303 -8.08 -1.23 26.93
CA LEU A 303 -6.80 -0.82 26.35
C LEU A 303 -6.71 0.71 26.21
N VAL A 304 -7.74 1.36 25.65
CA VAL A 304 -7.77 2.82 25.46
C VAL A 304 -7.67 3.56 26.79
N GLU A 305 -8.36 3.07 27.84
CA GLU A 305 -8.29 3.64 29.18
C GLU A 305 -6.88 3.54 29.80
N GLU A 306 -6.18 2.42 29.59
CA GLU A 306 -4.80 2.27 30.04
C GLU A 306 -3.85 3.22 29.29
N LEU A 307 -3.93 3.29 27.96
CA LEU A 307 -3.05 4.12 27.14
C LEU A 307 -3.22 5.61 27.44
N LYS A 308 -4.45 6.08 27.70
CA LYS A 308 -4.77 7.47 28.06
C LYS A 308 -4.25 7.92 29.43
N LYS A 309 -3.68 7.01 30.23
CA LYS A 309 -2.95 7.38 31.45
C LYS A 309 -1.67 8.14 31.11
N ASN A 310 -1.07 7.88 29.95
CA ASN A 310 0.03 8.68 29.42
C ASN A 310 -0.52 9.89 28.64
N LYS A 311 -0.36 11.10 29.18
CA LYS A 311 -0.89 12.34 28.59
C LYS A 311 -0.15 12.81 27.34
N ASN A 312 1.03 12.26 27.06
CA ASN A 312 1.81 12.57 25.86
C ASN A 312 1.38 11.76 24.64
N ILE A 313 0.48 10.79 24.81
CA ILE A 313 -0.01 9.91 23.76
C ILE A 313 -1.44 10.31 23.41
N LYS A 314 -1.69 10.51 22.12
CA LYS A 314 -3.05 10.65 21.60
C LYS A 314 -3.58 9.26 21.23
N VAL A 315 -4.79 8.93 21.66
CA VAL A 315 -5.42 7.65 21.32
C VAL A 315 -6.70 7.88 20.53
N THR A 316 -6.80 7.26 19.37
CA THR A 316 -8.01 7.20 18.53
C THR A 316 -8.33 5.75 18.19
N THR A 317 -9.57 5.46 17.84
CA THR A 317 -9.98 4.12 17.41
C THR A 317 -10.58 4.17 16.02
N LYS A 318 -10.46 3.06 15.29
CA LYS A 318 -11.06 2.88 13.97
C LYS A 318 -11.49 1.44 13.80
N GLU A 319 -12.64 1.22 13.17
CA GLU A 319 -13.03 -0.10 12.69
C GLU A 319 -12.20 -0.49 11.46
N VAL A 320 -11.73 -1.73 11.44
CA VAL A 320 -10.98 -2.33 10.33
C VAL A 320 -11.48 -3.75 10.11
N TRP A 321 -11.28 -4.26 8.90
CA TRP A 321 -11.71 -5.61 8.52
C TRP A 321 -10.51 -6.47 8.20
N VAL A 322 -10.45 -7.65 8.80
CA VAL A 322 -9.36 -8.62 8.65
C VAL A 322 -9.87 -9.94 8.09
N ASN A 323 -8.98 -10.70 7.46
CA ASN A 323 -9.34 -12.01 6.91
C ASN A 323 -9.75 -12.97 8.05
N PRO A 324 -10.67 -13.93 7.79
CA PRO A 324 -11.19 -14.84 8.83
C PRO A 324 -10.10 -15.62 9.58
N ALA A 325 -9.01 -15.96 8.89
CA ALA A 325 -7.88 -16.66 9.48
C ALA A 325 -7.27 -15.84 10.63
N PHE A 326 -6.90 -14.59 10.37
CA PHE A 326 -6.38 -13.71 11.41
C PHE A 326 -7.39 -13.39 12.51
N TYR A 327 -8.68 -13.30 12.19
CA TYR A 327 -9.72 -13.12 13.22
C TYR A 327 -9.78 -14.30 14.20
N ARG A 328 -9.69 -15.55 13.70
CA ARG A 328 -9.58 -16.75 14.55
C ARG A 328 -8.35 -16.68 15.47
N PHE A 329 -7.21 -16.21 14.94
CA PHE A 329 -6.03 -15.96 15.77
C PHE A 329 -6.31 -14.98 16.93
N MET A 330 -7.08 -13.91 16.68
CA MET A 330 -7.47 -12.96 17.74
C MET A 330 -8.41 -13.56 18.79
N LEU A 331 -9.17 -14.62 18.43
CA LEU A 331 -9.97 -15.43 19.36
C LEU A 331 -9.12 -16.46 20.14
N GLY A 332 -7.85 -16.64 19.79
CA GLY A 332 -6.95 -17.64 20.38
C GLY A 332 -6.94 -18.97 19.64
N GLU A 333 -7.55 -19.05 18.45
CA GLU A 333 -7.55 -20.22 17.58
C GLU A 333 -6.39 -20.14 16.58
N TYR A 334 -5.66 -21.23 16.40
CA TYR A 334 -4.41 -21.26 15.60
C TYR A 334 -4.46 -22.23 14.42
N LYS A 335 -5.62 -22.84 14.15
CA LYS A 335 -5.86 -23.74 13.01
C LYS A 335 -6.98 -23.18 12.15
#